data_AF-A0A5C8Q1W2-F1
#
_entry.id   AF-A0A5C8Q1W2-F1
#
_cell.length_a   1.000
_cell.length_b   1.000
_cell.length_c   1.000
_cell.angle_alpha   90.00
_cell.angle_beta   90.00
_cell.angle_gamma   90.00
#
_symmetry.space_group_name_H-M   'P 1'
#
loop_
_entity.id
_entity.type
_entity.pdbx_description
1 polymer ?
#
loop_
_entity_poly.entity_id
_entity_poly.type
_entity_poly.pdbx_seq_one_letter_code
_entity_poly.pdbx_strand_id
1 'polypeptide(L)'
;MLKIGDITYDHRSPGDAKSAVYKAMGAAAPKDNTPQRSVLGATVAVAAGGAALFELPDVQQVYNDYLAQAAQFVTTTAADRAWCLQNRGAGTADQLAAAQRRQADTLAGLRAQGSVVITRGTNPVQARQILTHRTFGGLPPNANLTTPPTAEDADAQTGLGIKDTVAGRIEEWSLGQQTGFSLDGFMVIAEADVSLVTLPRSDGATRGGEAGVCGYAAAGLIRVAILSEGRPSGEPPEKRELERICVAIGRDHPGVVTLLKAAALLKRGVVL
;
A
#
# COMPACT_ATOMS: atom_id res chain seq x y z
N MET A 1 -23.73 -8.37 2.16
CA MET A 1 -25.00 -8.13 1.47
C MET A 1 -25.39 -6.70 1.76
N LEU A 2 -25.77 -5.96 0.73
CA LEU A 2 -26.16 -4.56 0.84
C LEU A 2 -27.64 -4.41 0.48
N LYS A 3 -28.45 -3.90 1.40
CA LYS A 3 -29.87 -3.62 1.18
C LYS A 3 -30.09 -2.15 0.82
N ILE A 4 -30.83 -1.91 -0.26
CA ILE A 4 -31.24 -0.58 -0.73
C ILE A 4 -32.73 -0.65 -1.09
N GLY A 5 -33.58 -0.03 -0.27
CA GLY A 5 -35.02 -0.25 -0.35
C GLY A 5 -35.36 -1.72 -0.13
N ASP A 6 -36.12 -2.31 -1.04
CA ASP A 6 -36.54 -3.72 -0.97
C ASP A 6 -35.58 -4.69 -1.67
N ILE A 7 -34.51 -4.18 -2.30
CA ILE A 7 -33.55 -5.00 -3.05
C ILE A 7 -32.31 -5.26 -2.19
N THR A 8 -31.85 -6.52 -2.20
CA THR A 8 -30.58 -6.93 -1.58
C THR A 8 -29.58 -7.32 -2.65
N TYR A 9 -28.40 -6.71 -2.60
CA TYR A 9 -27.26 -6.96 -3.49
C TYR A 9 -26.21 -7.81 -2.78
N ASP A 10 -25.53 -8.67 -3.54
CA ASP A 10 -24.53 -9.61 -3.05
C ASP A 10 -23.22 -9.56 -3.86
N HIS A 11 -22.30 -10.46 -3.54
CA HIS A 11 -20.99 -10.58 -4.19
C HIS A 11 -21.05 -10.87 -5.70
N ARG A 12 -22.20 -11.33 -6.24
CA ARG A 12 -22.37 -11.64 -7.66
C ARG A 12 -22.75 -10.42 -8.49
N SER A 13 -23.19 -9.35 -7.82
CA SER A 13 -23.71 -8.12 -8.46
C SER A 13 -23.07 -6.83 -7.91
N PRO A 14 -21.73 -6.76 -7.74
CA PRO A 14 -21.09 -5.57 -7.16
C PRO A 14 -21.23 -4.32 -8.06
N GLY A 15 -21.35 -4.49 -9.37
CA GLY A 15 -21.61 -3.40 -10.31
C GLY A 15 -23.01 -2.81 -10.16
N ASP A 16 -24.02 -3.67 -9.98
CA ASP A 16 -25.41 -3.25 -9.77
C ASP A 16 -25.57 -2.58 -8.41
N ALA A 17 -24.90 -3.10 -7.37
CA ALA A 17 -24.86 -2.49 -6.05
C ALA A 17 -24.32 -1.05 -6.10
N LYS A 18 -23.19 -0.83 -6.81
CA LYS A 18 -22.62 0.52 -7.02
C LYS A 18 -23.61 1.44 -7.70
N SER A 19 -24.19 0.98 -8.82
CA SER A 19 -25.15 1.77 -9.61
C SER A 19 -26.39 2.15 -8.79
N ALA A 20 -26.89 1.21 -7.98
CA ALA A 20 -28.02 1.42 -7.08
C ALA A 20 -27.72 2.46 -5.98
N VAL A 21 -26.54 2.39 -5.35
CA VAL A 21 -26.12 3.40 -4.35
C VAL A 21 -26.00 4.78 -4.99
N TYR A 22 -25.35 4.88 -6.15
CA TYR A 22 -25.21 6.15 -6.85
C TYR A 22 -26.56 6.77 -7.22
N LYS A 23 -27.50 5.95 -7.67
CA LYS A 23 -28.87 6.38 -7.97
C LYS A 23 -29.62 6.82 -6.71
N ALA A 24 -29.51 6.05 -5.62
CA ALA A 24 -30.19 6.36 -4.36
C ALA A 24 -29.66 7.64 -3.70
N MET A 25 -28.37 7.95 -3.87
CA MET A 25 -27.77 9.20 -3.38
C MET A 25 -28.12 10.42 -4.24
N GLY A 26 -28.50 10.23 -5.52
CA GLY A 26 -28.88 11.32 -6.41
C GLY A 26 -27.81 12.41 -6.51
N ALA A 27 -28.19 13.66 -6.27
CA ALA A 27 -27.28 14.81 -6.32
C ALA A 27 -26.16 14.79 -5.26
N ALA A 28 -26.31 14.00 -4.19
CA ALA A 28 -25.27 13.83 -3.17
C ALA A 28 -24.20 12.80 -3.58
N ALA A 29 -24.41 12.06 -4.69
CA ALA A 29 -23.41 11.11 -5.17
C ALA A 29 -22.20 11.86 -5.77
N PRO A 30 -20.96 11.41 -5.50
CA PRO A 30 -19.78 11.99 -6.13
C PRO A 30 -19.83 11.89 -7.65
N LYS A 31 -19.24 12.87 -8.35
CA LYS A 31 -19.14 12.87 -9.81
C LYS A 31 -18.36 11.67 -10.32
N ASP A 32 -18.71 11.19 -11.52
CA ASP A 32 -17.98 10.10 -12.16
C ASP A 32 -16.50 10.46 -12.37
N ASN A 33 -15.66 9.43 -12.38
CA ASN A 33 -14.19 9.54 -12.55
C ASN A 33 -13.48 10.41 -11.49
N THR A 34 -14.06 10.56 -10.29
CA THR A 34 -13.41 11.20 -9.14
C THR A 34 -12.92 10.17 -8.12
N PRO A 35 -11.84 10.44 -7.36
CA PRO A 35 -11.41 9.54 -6.28
C PRO A 35 -12.48 9.33 -5.20
N GLN A 36 -13.31 10.35 -4.93
CA GLN A 36 -14.50 10.23 -4.09
C GLN A 36 -15.46 9.14 -4.58
N ARG A 37 -15.71 9.09 -5.90
CA ARG A 37 -16.53 8.05 -6.54
C ARG A 37 -15.88 6.67 -6.39
N SER A 38 -14.57 6.59 -6.56
CA SER A 38 -13.82 5.33 -6.43
C SER A 38 -13.85 4.80 -4.99
N VAL A 39 -13.65 5.66 -3.98
CA VAL A 39 -13.75 5.30 -2.56
C VAL A 39 -15.16 4.80 -2.24
N LEU A 40 -16.21 5.55 -2.60
CA LEU A 40 -17.60 5.13 -2.39
C LEU A 40 -17.87 3.78 -3.08
N GLY A 41 -17.47 3.63 -4.34
CA GLY A 41 -17.64 2.39 -5.08
C GLY A 41 -16.91 1.20 -4.46
N ALA A 42 -15.70 1.40 -3.93
CA ALA A 42 -14.94 0.37 -3.24
C ALA A 42 -15.63 -0.05 -1.93
N THR A 43 -16.09 0.92 -1.12
CA THR A 43 -16.87 0.64 0.10
C THR A 43 -18.16 -0.14 -0.21
N VAL A 44 -18.87 0.22 -1.28
CA VAL A 44 -20.08 -0.49 -1.73
C VAL A 44 -19.76 -1.93 -2.14
N ALA A 45 -18.66 -2.14 -2.87
CA ALA A 45 -18.25 -3.48 -3.28
C ALA A 45 -17.98 -4.38 -2.07
N VAL A 46 -17.32 -3.85 -1.04
CA VAL A 46 -17.08 -4.59 0.22
C VAL A 46 -18.41 -4.90 0.94
N ALA A 47 -19.30 -3.92 1.06
CA ALA A 47 -20.60 -4.12 1.71
C ALA A 47 -21.46 -5.19 1.01
N ALA A 48 -21.48 -5.17 -0.33
CA ALA A 48 -22.18 -6.17 -1.13
C ALA A 48 -21.51 -7.56 -1.03
N GLY A 49 -20.17 -7.60 -0.93
CA GLY A 49 -19.38 -8.84 -0.94
C GLY A 49 -19.47 -9.72 0.31
N GLY A 50 -19.86 -9.18 1.47
CA GLY A 50 -19.87 -9.92 2.75
C GLY A 50 -21.14 -10.71 3.05
N ALA A 51 -21.11 -11.56 4.09
CA ALA A 51 -22.31 -12.26 4.60
C ALA A 51 -23.21 -11.37 5.49
N ALA A 52 -22.64 -10.35 6.13
CA ALA A 52 -23.38 -9.40 6.96
C ALA A 52 -24.33 -8.53 6.11
N LEU A 53 -25.47 -8.14 6.68
CA LEU A 53 -26.43 -7.24 6.06
C LEU A 53 -26.16 -5.78 6.48
N PHE A 54 -25.82 -4.96 5.49
CA PHE A 54 -25.62 -3.52 5.61
C PHE A 54 -26.69 -2.76 4.83
N GLU A 55 -26.95 -1.53 5.21
CA GLU A 55 -27.88 -0.63 4.53
C GLU A 55 -27.15 0.61 3.96
N LEU A 56 -27.80 1.35 3.07
CA LEU A 56 -27.24 2.58 2.49
C LEU A 56 -26.67 3.56 3.54
N PRO A 57 -27.34 3.81 4.68
CA PRO A 57 -26.79 4.68 5.70
C PRO A 57 -25.45 4.18 6.29
N ASP A 58 -25.22 2.87 6.37
CA ASP A 58 -23.97 2.31 6.91
C ASP A 58 -22.80 2.61 5.95
N VAL A 59 -23.05 2.41 4.65
CA VAL A 59 -22.10 2.73 3.58
C VAL A 59 -21.78 4.22 3.56
N GLN A 60 -22.80 5.08 3.66
CA GLN A 60 -22.62 6.54 3.67
C GLN A 60 -21.79 7.01 4.87
N GLN A 61 -22.00 6.40 6.05
CA GLN A 61 -21.20 6.73 7.24
C GLN A 61 -19.72 6.42 6.99
N VAL A 62 -19.41 5.18 6.60
CA VAL A 62 -18.03 4.76 6.34
C VAL A 62 -17.39 5.58 5.22
N TYR A 63 -18.14 5.89 4.17
CA TYR A 63 -17.68 6.79 3.11
C TYR A 63 -17.31 8.18 3.64
N ASN A 64 -18.17 8.79 4.46
CA ASN A 64 -17.92 10.10 5.06
C ASN A 64 -16.72 10.07 6.02
N ASP A 65 -16.57 8.98 6.79
CA ASP A 65 -15.42 8.78 7.67
C ASP A 65 -14.11 8.75 6.86
N TYR A 66 -14.11 8.11 5.68
CA TYR A 66 -12.97 8.14 4.77
C TYR A 66 -12.67 9.53 4.20
N LEU A 67 -13.68 10.35 3.90
CA LEU A 67 -13.46 11.74 3.50
C LEU A 67 -12.81 12.55 4.62
N ALA A 68 -13.30 12.41 5.85
CA ALA A 68 -12.73 13.08 7.02
C ALA A 68 -11.29 12.60 7.29
N GLN A 69 -11.04 11.30 7.15
CA GLN A 69 -9.71 10.71 7.27
C GLN A 69 -8.74 11.26 6.21
N ALA A 70 -9.18 11.38 4.95
CA ALA A 70 -8.35 11.95 3.88
C ALA A 70 -7.89 13.37 4.22
N ALA A 71 -8.80 14.21 4.71
CA ALA A 71 -8.47 15.58 5.12
C ALA A 71 -7.45 15.61 6.27
N GLN A 72 -7.57 14.71 7.25
CA GLN A 72 -6.60 14.59 8.34
C GLN A 72 -5.22 14.13 7.82
N PHE A 73 -5.20 13.15 6.93
CA PHE A 73 -3.96 12.62 6.35
C PHE A 73 -3.19 13.64 5.53
N VAL A 74 -3.83 14.64 4.93
CA VAL A 74 -3.12 15.73 4.24
C VAL A 74 -2.09 16.39 5.17
N THR A 75 -2.48 16.68 6.41
CA THR A 75 -1.60 17.33 7.39
C THR A 75 -0.46 16.40 7.80
N THR A 76 -0.78 15.14 8.13
CA THR A 76 0.21 14.14 8.53
C THR A 76 1.22 13.85 7.40
N THR A 77 0.75 13.65 6.17
CA THR A 77 1.59 13.42 4.99
C THR A 77 2.52 14.60 4.73
N ALA A 78 2.05 15.84 4.89
CA ALA A 78 2.88 17.03 4.73
C ALA A 78 3.98 17.10 5.80
N ALA A 79 3.65 16.81 7.07
CA ALA A 79 4.61 16.74 8.16
C ALA A 79 5.66 15.64 7.93
N ASP A 80 5.22 14.44 7.50
CA ASP A 80 6.11 13.32 7.20
C ASP A 80 7.02 13.60 6.00
N ARG A 81 6.51 14.31 4.98
CA ARG A 81 7.32 14.79 3.86
C ARG A 81 8.42 15.74 4.34
N ALA A 82 8.08 16.73 5.16
CA ALA A 82 9.07 17.66 5.70
C ALA A 82 10.14 16.93 6.54
N TRP A 83 9.72 15.99 7.38
CA TRP A 83 10.62 15.15 8.17
C TRP A 83 11.57 14.33 7.27
N CYS A 84 11.03 13.69 6.22
CA CYS A 84 11.82 12.91 5.27
C CYS A 84 12.90 13.75 4.58
N LEU A 85 12.57 14.97 4.16
CA LEU A 85 13.53 15.88 3.52
C LEU A 85 14.70 16.23 4.45
N GLN A 86 14.43 16.41 5.74
CA GLN A 86 15.45 16.69 6.75
C GLN A 86 16.31 15.46 7.08
N ASN A 87 15.76 14.25 6.94
CA ASN A 87 16.38 12.98 7.34
C ASN A 87 16.82 12.11 6.14
N ARG A 88 16.95 12.70 4.94
CA ARG A 88 17.16 11.95 3.69
C ARG A 88 18.44 11.11 3.62
N GLY A 89 19.48 11.47 4.38
CA GLY A 89 20.75 10.74 4.40
C GLY A 89 21.50 10.75 3.06
N ALA A 90 21.75 11.93 2.48
CA ALA A 90 22.30 12.07 1.13
C ALA A 90 23.62 11.30 0.89
N GLY A 91 24.57 11.35 1.83
CA GLY A 91 25.82 10.58 1.70
C GLY A 91 25.61 9.06 1.66
N THR A 92 24.66 8.54 2.45
CA THR A 92 24.27 7.12 2.40
C THR A 92 23.60 6.80 1.06
N ALA A 93 22.72 7.68 0.57
CA ALA A 93 22.07 7.50 -0.73
C ALA A 93 23.08 7.42 -1.89
N ASP A 94 24.09 8.29 -1.92
CA ASP A 94 25.12 8.29 -2.96
C ASP A 94 25.97 7.02 -2.93
N GLN A 95 26.34 6.56 -1.73
CA GLN A 95 27.07 5.31 -1.55
C GLN A 95 26.27 4.09 -2.02
N LEU A 96 24.99 4.03 -1.65
CA LEU A 96 24.09 2.95 -2.07
C LEU A 96 23.83 3.00 -3.58
N ALA A 97 23.61 4.18 -4.17
CA ALA A 97 23.41 4.33 -5.60
C ALA A 97 24.65 3.94 -6.42
N ALA A 98 25.86 4.19 -5.90
CA ALA A 98 27.09 3.70 -6.49
C ALA A 98 27.27 2.18 -6.34
N ALA A 99 26.89 1.61 -5.20
CA ALA A 99 26.92 0.17 -4.97
C ALA A 99 25.94 -0.58 -5.87
N GLN A 100 24.70 -0.10 -6.01
CA GLN A 100 23.67 -0.70 -6.86
C GLN A 100 24.13 -0.78 -8.33
N ARG A 101 24.80 0.25 -8.85
CA ARG A 101 25.35 0.25 -10.22
C ARG A 101 26.48 -0.76 -10.45
N ARG A 102 27.15 -1.19 -9.38
CA ARG A 102 28.25 -2.18 -9.41
C ARG A 102 27.80 -3.57 -8.97
N GLN A 103 26.54 -3.71 -8.58
CA GLN A 103 25.99 -4.97 -8.11
C GLN A 103 26.02 -6.01 -9.24
N ALA A 104 26.13 -7.29 -8.87
CA ALA A 104 26.10 -8.35 -9.86
C ALA A 104 24.74 -8.42 -10.53
N ASP A 105 24.72 -8.82 -11.80
CA ASP A 105 23.50 -8.96 -12.60
C ASP A 105 23.11 -10.44 -12.81
N THR A 106 23.75 -11.36 -12.10
CA THR A 106 23.43 -12.79 -12.06
C THR A 106 23.06 -13.21 -10.64
N LEU A 107 22.18 -14.20 -10.50
CA LEU A 107 21.77 -14.72 -9.20
C LEU A 107 22.93 -15.30 -8.40
N ALA A 108 23.87 -15.96 -9.07
CA ALA A 108 25.07 -16.48 -8.41
C ALA A 108 25.93 -15.33 -7.86
N GLY A 109 26.13 -14.27 -8.64
CA GLY A 109 26.87 -13.10 -8.20
C GLY A 109 26.19 -12.34 -7.06
N LEU A 110 24.86 -12.15 -7.14
CA LEU A 110 24.07 -11.51 -6.09
C LEU A 110 24.18 -12.29 -4.77
N ARG A 111 24.05 -13.63 -4.83
CA ARG A 111 24.21 -14.49 -3.63
C ARG A 111 25.61 -14.42 -3.03
N ALA A 112 26.64 -14.34 -3.87
CA ALA A 112 28.03 -14.26 -3.42
C ALA A 112 28.38 -12.92 -2.73
N GLN A 113 27.61 -11.85 -2.99
CA GLN A 113 27.86 -10.52 -2.41
C GLN A 113 27.42 -10.40 -0.95
N GLY A 114 26.57 -11.29 -0.45
CA GLY A 114 26.05 -11.27 0.92
C GLY A 114 24.97 -10.21 1.18
N SER A 115 24.97 -9.09 0.44
CA SER A 115 23.91 -8.09 0.45
C SER A 115 23.51 -7.66 -0.96
N VAL A 116 22.30 -7.10 -1.07
CA VAL A 116 21.78 -6.46 -2.28
C VAL A 116 21.26 -5.06 -1.98
N VAL A 117 21.49 -4.15 -2.92
CA VAL A 117 20.96 -2.79 -2.91
C VAL A 117 19.71 -2.74 -3.77
N ILE A 118 18.64 -2.19 -3.18
CA ILE A 118 17.29 -2.21 -3.72
C ILE A 118 16.64 -0.83 -3.63
N THR A 119 15.73 -0.51 -4.56
CA THR A 119 14.97 0.74 -4.56
C THR A 119 13.47 0.53 -4.58
N ARG A 120 12.73 1.49 -4.04
CA ARG A 120 11.27 1.46 -4.02
C ARG A 120 10.65 2.85 -3.95
N GLY A 121 9.64 3.09 -4.77
CA GLY A 121 8.75 4.23 -4.64
C GLY A 121 7.80 4.09 -3.44
N THR A 122 7.75 5.10 -2.59
CA THR A 122 6.92 5.12 -1.36
C THR A 122 6.24 6.46 -1.19
N ASN A 123 5.11 6.48 -0.47
CA ASN A 123 4.54 7.74 0.00
C ASN A 123 5.35 8.28 1.20
N PRO A 124 5.18 9.56 1.59
CA PRO A 124 5.95 10.16 2.68
C PRO A 124 5.81 9.45 4.03
N VAL A 125 4.61 8.96 4.36
CA VAL A 125 4.33 8.24 5.61
C VAL A 125 5.14 6.95 5.68
N GLN A 126 5.08 6.13 4.63
CA GLN A 126 5.82 4.87 4.56
C GLN A 126 7.33 5.10 4.50
N ALA A 127 7.78 6.13 3.76
CA ALA A 127 9.20 6.49 3.73
C ALA A 127 9.73 6.80 5.15
N ARG A 128 9.02 7.64 5.90
CA ARG A 128 9.35 7.96 7.30
C ARG A 128 9.40 6.70 8.16
N GLN A 129 8.42 5.82 8.04
CA GLN A 129 8.36 4.57 8.80
C GLN A 129 9.54 3.64 8.47
N ILE A 130 9.87 3.47 7.19
CA ILE A 130 11.03 2.70 6.74
C ILE A 130 12.34 3.29 7.29
N LEU A 131 12.52 4.60 7.22
CA LEU A 131 13.71 5.28 7.77
C LEU A 131 13.80 5.13 9.29
N THR A 132 12.67 5.18 9.99
CA THR A 132 12.58 5.10 11.46
C THR A 132 12.87 3.69 11.95
N HIS A 133 12.21 2.68 11.38
CA HIS A 133 12.32 1.30 11.83
C HIS A 133 13.45 0.52 11.15
N ARG A 134 13.98 1.03 10.03
CA ARG A 134 14.96 0.35 9.18
C ARG A 134 14.50 -1.04 8.77
N THR A 135 13.28 -1.13 8.27
CA THR A 135 12.65 -2.37 7.81
C THR A 135 12.07 -2.21 6.41
N PHE A 136 11.84 -3.33 5.71
CA PHE A 136 11.35 -3.38 4.33
C PHE A 136 10.04 -2.62 4.07
N GLY A 137 9.12 -2.61 5.04
CA GLY A 137 7.81 -2.01 4.90
C GLY A 137 7.55 -0.84 5.85
N GLY A 138 8.48 -0.55 6.76
CA GLY A 138 8.28 0.44 7.82
C GLY A 138 7.48 -0.09 9.02
N LEU A 139 7.40 -1.41 9.18
CA LEU A 139 6.85 -2.01 10.41
C LEU A 139 7.92 -2.08 11.50
N PRO A 140 7.55 -2.12 12.79
CA PRO A 140 8.48 -2.43 13.87
C PRO A 140 9.28 -3.72 13.58
N PRO A 141 10.60 -3.74 13.85
CA PRO A 141 11.42 -4.91 13.58
C PRO A 141 10.90 -6.17 14.27
N ASN A 142 10.86 -7.28 13.55
CA ASN A 142 10.53 -8.59 14.12
C ASN A 142 11.74 -9.52 14.03
N ALA A 143 12.36 -9.78 15.19
CA ALA A 143 13.56 -10.61 15.30
C ALA A 143 13.35 -12.09 14.94
N ASN A 144 12.10 -12.55 14.88
CA ASN A 144 11.78 -13.93 14.50
C ASN A 144 11.83 -14.17 12.99
N LEU A 145 11.93 -13.09 12.19
CA LEU A 145 12.06 -13.18 10.74
C LEU A 145 13.53 -13.40 10.36
N THR A 146 13.95 -14.66 10.42
CA THR A 146 15.34 -15.09 10.15
C THR A 146 15.52 -15.75 8.78
N THR A 147 14.43 -15.92 8.03
CA THR A 147 14.41 -16.55 6.71
C THR A 147 13.69 -15.65 5.70
N PRO A 148 14.02 -15.76 4.40
CA PRO A 148 13.34 -14.98 3.38
C PRO A 148 11.91 -15.49 3.18
N PRO A 149 11.02 -14.69 2.57
CA PRO A 149 9.77 -15.22 2.02
C PRO A 149 10.03 -16.39 1.06
N THR A 150 9.09 -17.33 0.95
CA THR A 150 9.26 -18.42 -0.02
C THR A 150 9.12 -17.88 -1.44
N ALA A 151 9.68 -18.60 -2.42
CA ALA A 151 9.50 -18.24 -3.83
C ALA A 151 8.02 -18.30 -4.28
N GLU A 152 7.20 -19.10 -3.59
CA GLU A 152 5.75 -19.17 -3.83
C GLU A 152 5.06 -17.91 -3.29
N ASP A 153 5.38 -17.50 -2.06
CA ASP A 153 4.85 -16.27 -1.47
C ASP A 153 5.26 -15.02 -2.27
N ALA A 154 6.51 -14.99 -2.74
CA ALA A 154 7.04 -13.90 -3.55
C ALA A 154 6.36 -13.80 -4.93
N ASP A 155 5.92 -14.91 -5.50
CA ASP A 155 5.25 -14.95 -6.80
C ASP A 155 3.74 -14.80 -6.73
N ALA A 156 3.15 -14.99 -5.55
CA ALA A 156 1.72 -14.83 -5.34
C ALA A 156 1.29 -13.41 -5.72
N GLN A 157 0.74 -13.26 -6.93
CA GLN A 157 -0.04 -12.09 -7.28
C GLN A 157 -1.34 -12.21 -6.50
N THR A 158 -1.42 -11.53 -5.36
CA THR A 158 -2.75 -11.22 -4.86
C THR A 158 -3.30 -10.17 -5.81
N GLY A 159 -4.53 -10.36 -6.32
CA GLY A 159 -5.21 -9.38 -7.17
C GLY A 159 -5.39 -8.00 -6.50
N LEU A 160 -4.95 -7.86 -5.24
CA LEU A 160 -4.97 -6.67 -4.40
C LEU A 160 -3.57 -6.09 -4.16
N GLY A 161 -2.49 -6.79 -4.51
CA GLY A 161 -1.11 -6.35 -4.30
C GLY A 161 -0.66 -6.35 -2.81
N ILE A 162 -1.38 -7.04 -1.93
CA ILE A 162 -0.89 -7.39 -0.58
C ILE A 162 -0.43 -8.84 -0.56
N LYS A 163 0.84 -9.12 -0.28
CA LYS A 163 1.34 -10.47 -0.04
C LYS A 163 1.43 -10.73 1.47
N ASP A 164 0.29 -10.95 2.11
CA ASP A 164 0.25 -11.31 3.54
C ASP A 164 0.33 -12.83 3.69
N THR A 165 1.34 -13.31 4.41
CA THR A 165 1.49 -14.73 4.76
C THR A 165 1.29 -14.93 6.25
N VAL A 166 1.25 -16.20 6.68
CA VAL A 166 1.24 -16.53 8.11
C VAL A 166 2.46 -15.95 8.85
N ALA A 167 3.61 -15.86 8.16
CA ALA A 167 4.84 -15.32 8.73
C ALA A 167 4.86 -13.79 8.75
N GLY A 168 4.14 -13.14 7.83
CA GLY A 168 3.92 -11.70 7.83
C GLY A 168 3.69 -11.12 6.45
N ARG A 169 3.50 -9.80 6.41
CA ARG A 169 3.39 -9.03 5.17
C ARG A 169 4.70 -9.03 4.41
N ILE A 170 4.64 -9.18 3.10
CA ILE A 170 5.78 -9.12 2.19
C ILE A 170 5.73 -7.80 1.42
N GLU A 171 6.91 -7.22 1.20
CA GLU A 171 7.13 -6.03 0.39
C GLU A 171 8.09 -6.32 -0.75
N GLU A 172 7.79 -5.78 -1.92
CA GLU A 172 8.60 -5.93 -3.12
C GLU A 172 9.37 -4.65 -3.43
N TRP A 173 10.65 -4.79 -3.75
CA TRP A 173 11.58 -3.73 -4.09
C TRP A 173 12.32 -4.10 -5.39
N SER A 174 12.93 -3.13 -6.06
CA SER A 174 13.65 -3.38 -7.32
C SER A 174 15.15 -3.45 -7.11
N LEU A 175 15.83 -4.43 -7.73
CA LEU A 175 17.30 -4.45 -7.85
C LEU A 175 17.82 -3.31 -8.72
N GLY A 176 17.00 -2.80 -9.65
CA GLY A 176 17.36 -1.75 -10.58
C GLY A 176 17.17 -0.35 -9.99
N GLN A 177 17.74 0.66 -10.66
CA GLN A 177 17.40 2.05 -10.38
C GLN A 177 16.01 2.34 -10.94
N GLN A 178 15.01 2.44 -10.06
CA GLN A 178 13.68 2.87 -10.48
C GLN A 178 13.66 4.37 -10.74
N THR A 179 13.03 4.77 -11.84
CA THR A 179 12.70 6.17 -12.13
C THR A 179 11.19 6.28 -12.35
N GLY A 180 10.56 7.32 -11.80
CA GLY A 180 9.13 7.59 -12.04
C GLY A 180 8.10 6.94 -11.10
N PHE A 181 8.50 6.05 -10.18
CA PHE A 181 7.57 5.28 -9.34
C PHE A 181 7.15 5.93 -8.01
N SER A 182 7.32 7.25 -7.84
CA SER A 182 7.08 7.93 -6.55
C SER A 182 6.28 9.24 -6.67
N LEU A 183 5.19 9.31 -7.44
CA LEU A 183 4.38 10.53 -7.52
C LEU A 183 3.96 11.04 -6.12
N ASP A 184 4.30 12.29 -5.79
CA ASP A 184 4.18 12.91 -4.46
C ASP A 184 4.79 12.11 -3.29
N GLY A 185 5.80 11.31 -3.58
CA GLY A 185 6.49 10.47 -2.60
C GLY A 185 7.99 10.61 -2.65
N PHE A 186 8.66 9.54 -2.27
CA PHE A 186 10.11 9.40 -2.30
C PHE A 186 10.50 8.10 -2.98
N MET A 187 11.61 8.15 -3.72
CA MET A 187 12.36 6.94 -4.03
C MET A 187 13.28 6.64 -2.85
N VAL A 188 13.04 5.50 -2.20
CA VAL A 188 13.88 5.01 -1.10
C VAL A 188 14.88 4.01 -1.67
N ILE A 189 16.12 4.04 -1.17
CA ILE A 189 17.17 3.09 -1.49
C ILE A 189 17.65 2.42 -0.21
N ALA A 190 17.84 1.11 -0.25
CA ALA A 190 18.23 0.33 0.91
C ALA A 190 19.21 -0.78 0.55
N GLU A 191 19.94 -1.25 1.55
CA GLU A 191 20.75 -2.45 1.49
C GLU A 191 20.13 -3.53 2.37
N ALA A 192 19.96 -4.73 1.82
CA ALA A 192 19.38 -5.88 2.50
C ALA A 192 20.32 -7.07 2.46
N ASP A 193 20.33 -7.86 3.53
CA ASP A 193 21.03 -9.13 3.59
C ASP A 193 20.36 -10.14 2.64
N VAL A 194 21.16 -10.82 1.81
CA VAL A 194 20.64 -11.82 0.86
C VAL A 194 19.93 -12.97 1.57
N SER A 195 20.31 -13.29 2.80
CA SER A 195 19.66 -14.33 3.60
C SER A 195 18.25 -13.98 4.07
N LEU A 196 17.83 -12.71 3.98
CA LEU A 196 16.51 -12.25 4.41
C LEU A 196 15.59 -11.89 3.24
N VAL A 197 16.04 -12.08 2.00
CA VAL A 197 15.28 -11.73 0.80
C VAL A 197 15.12 -12.89 -0.17
N THR A 198 14.00 -12.86 -0.89
CA THR A 198 13.79 -13.68 -2.08
C THR A 198 14.28 -12.90 -3.29
N LEU A 199 15.37 -13.36 -3.91
CA LEU A 199 15.89 -12.82 -5.17
C LEU A 199 15.01 -13.24 -6.36
N PRO A 200 15.10 -12.57 -7.53
CA PRO A 200 14.41 -12.96 -8.75
C PRO A 200 14.68 -14.43 -9.16
N ARG A 201 13.81 -14.99 -10.00
CA ARG A 201 13.89 -16.41 -10.39
C ARG A 201 14.96 -16.74 -11.43
N SER A 202 15.48 -15.76 -12.16
CA SER A 202 16.49 -16.00 -13.21
C SER A 202 17.42 -14.81 -13.42
N ASP A 203 18.58 -15.07 -14.03
CA ASP A 203 19.51 -14.02 -14.50
C ASP A 203 18.90 -13.11 -15.58
N GLY A 204 17.85 -13.57 -16.26
CA GLY A 204 17.07 -12.71 -17.15
C GLY A 204 16.24 -11.70 -16.36
N ALA A 205 15.63 -12.15 -15.25
CA ALA A 205 14.81 -11.31 -14.39
C ALA A 205 15.62 -10.30 -13.57
N THR A 206 16.90 -10.56 -13.28
CA THR A 206 17.81 -9.60 -12.63
C THR A 206 18.20 -8.43 -13.55
N ARG A 207 18.08 -8.60 -14.86
CA ARG A 207 18.42 -7.60 -15.89
C ARG A 207 17.20 -6.89 -16.49
N GLY A 208 15.99 -7.44 -16.31
CA GLY A 208 14.73 -6.89 -16.79
C GLY A 208 14.23 -5.71 -15.96
N GLY A 209 13.16 -5.05 -16.43
CA GLY A 209 12.61 -3.80 -15.86
C GLY A 209 12.35 -3.84 -14.35
N GLU A 210 11.38 -4.62 -13.88
CA GLU A 210 11.07 -4.72 -12.44
C GLU A 210 11.73 -5.97 -11.86
N ALA A 211 13.07 -5.96 -11.75
CA ALA A 211 13.84 -7.01 -11.10
C ALA A 211 13.49 -7.10 -9.59
N GLY A 212 12.37 -7.75 -9.28
CA GLY A 212 11.73 -7.76 -7.96
C GLY A 212 12.48 -8.56 -6.91
N VAL A 213 12.66 -7.96 -5.73
CA VAL A 213 13.22 -8.56 -4.52
C VAL A 213 12.17 -8.46 -3.44
N CYS A 214 11.81 -9.60 -2.86
CA CYS A 214 10.80 -9.67 -1.82
C CYS A 214 11.46 -9.84 -0.46
N GLY A 215 11.00 -9.07 0.53
CA GLY A 215 11.35 -9.24 1.93
C GLY A 215 10.11 -9.05 2.81
N TYR A 216 10.10 -9.66 4.00
CA TYR A 216 9.02 -9.38 4.94
C TYR A 216 9.07 -7.92 5.40
N ALA A 217 7.93 -7.24 5.46
CA ALA A 217 7.78 -5.83 5.80
C ALA A 217 8.43 -5.43 7.15
N ALA A 218 8.54 -6.35 8.08
CA ALA A 218 9.17 -6.18 9.40
C ALA A 218 10.62 -6.72 9.47
N ALA A 219 11.16 -7.28 8.38
CA ALA A 219 12.56 -7.69 8.31
C ALA A 219 13.49 -6.48 8.23
N GLY A 220 14.65 -6.58 8.87
CA GLY A 220 15.62 -5.49 8.98
C GLY A 220 16.36 -5.19 7.67
N LEU A 221 16.68 -3.91 7.47
CA LEU A 221 17.56 -3.40 6.43
C LEU A 221 18.90 -3.00 7.05
N ILE A 222 20.01 -3.23 6.34
CA ILE A 222 21.37 -2.90 6.78
C ILE A 222 21.55 -1.37 6.78
N ARG A 223 21.19 -0.74 5.66
CA ARG A 223 21.21 0.72 5.47
C ARG A 223 19.98 1.15 4.69
N VAL A 224 19.53 2.38 4.92
CA VAL A 224 18.40 2.98 4.19
C VAL A 224 18.55 4.49 4.08
N ALA A 225 18.15 5.05 2.94
CA ALA A 225 18.18 6.47 2.65
C ALA A 225 17.12 6.86 1.62
N ILE A 226 16.86 8.17 1.48
CA ILE A 226 16.05 8.69 0.39
C ILE A 226 16.98 9.01 -0.79
N LEU A 227 16.78 8.31 -1.90
CA LEU A 227 17.51 8.50 -3.14
C LEU A 227 17.08 9.81 -3.82
N SER A 228 15.77 9.99 -4.00
CA SER A 228 15.22 11.16 -4.65
C SER A 228 13.78 11.45 -4.22
N GLU A 229 13.38 12.70 -4.40
CA GLU A 229 11.97 13.05 -4.37
C GLU A 229 11.30 12.56 -5.66
N GLY A 230 10.09 12.05 -5.53
CA GLY A 230 9.32 11.78 -6.72
C GLY A 230 8.61 13.02 -7.25
N ARG A 231 8.14 12.91 -8.49
CA ARG A 231 7.54 14.04 -9.21
C ARG A 231 6.26 14.51 -8.49
N PRO A 232 6.01 15.82 -8.37
CA PRO A 232 4.74 16.32 -7.90
C PRO A 232 3.62 15.89 -8.86
N SER A 233 2.47 15.44 -8.34
CA SER A 233 1.31 15.09 -9.17
C SER A 233 0.64 16.31 -9.79
N GLY A 234 0.73 17.47 -9.13
CA GLY A 234 -0.04 18.67 -9.49
C GLY A 234 -1.51 18.60 -9.05
N GLU A 235 -1.92 17.53 -8.38
CA GLU A 235 -3.28 17.34 -7.87
C GLU A 235 -3.42 17.84 -6.43
N PRO A 236 -4.64 18.21 -5.99
CA PRO A 236 -4.88 18.57 -4.60
C PRO A 236 -4.49 17.44 -3.64
N PRO A 237 -3.83 17.73 -2.49
CA PRO A 237 -3.39 16.69 -1.54
C PRO A 237 -4.50 15.75 -1.09
N GLU A 238 -5.70 16.28 -0.82
CA GLU A 238 -6.86 15.48 -0.40
C GLU A 238 -7.26 14.43 -1.45
N LYS A 239 -7.19 14.79 -2.73
CA LYS A 239 -7.44 13.85 -3.84
C LYS A 239 -6.50 12.65 -3.77
N ARG A 240 -5.24 12.88 -3.41
CA ARG A 240 -4.20 11.84 -3.32
C ARG A 240 -4.39 10.95 -2.11
N GLU A 241 -4.81 11.50 -0.97
CA GLU A 241 -5.16 10.69 0.19
C GLU A 241 -6.40 9.83 -0.10
N LEU A 242 -7.38 10.33 -0.84
CA LEU A 242 -8.52 9.52 -1.29
C LEU A 242 -8.12 8.40 -2.24
N GLU A 243 -7.19 8.64 -3.18
CA GLU A 243 -6.64 7.59 -4.04
C GLU A 243 -5.92 6.51 -3.22
N ARG A 244 -5.13 6.91 -2.21
CA ARG A 244 -4.46 5.97 -1.29
C ARG A 244 -5.45 5.18 -0.45
N ILE A 245 -6.47 5.84 0.08
CA ILE A 245 -7.57 5.19 0.81
C ILE A 245 -8.28 4.20 -0.12
N CYS A 246 -8.60 4.57 -1.36
CA CYS A 246 -9.24 3.67 -2.31
C CYS A 246 -8.41 2.42 -2.58
N VAL A 247 -7.09 2.59 -2.77
CA VAL A 247 -6.15 1.47 -2.91
C VAL A 247 -6.12 0.63 -1.63
N ALA A 248 -6.10 1.27 -0.45
CA ALA A 248 -6.13 0.59 0.85
C ALA A 248 -7.43 -0.20 1.06
N ILE A 249 -8.60 0.33 0.66
CA ILE A 249 -9.88 -0.38 0.73
C ILE A 249 -9.86 -1.64 -0.13
N GLY A 250 -9.32 -1.55 -1.35
CA GLY A 250 -9.16 -2.72 -2.21
C GLY A 250 -8.13 -3.72 -1.69
N ARG A 251 -7.25 -3.30 -0.79
CA ARG A 251 -6.19 -4.09 -0.18
C ARG A 251 -6.66 -4.80 1.10
N ASP A 252 -7.26 -4.04 2.02
CA ASP A 252 -7.65 -4.44 3.37
C ASP A 252 -9.19 -4.38 3.53
N HIS A 253 -9.85 -5.42 3.01
CA HIS A 253 -11.30 -5.57 3.12
C HIS A 253 -11.79 -5.81 4.57
N PRO A 254 -11.10 -6.60 5.42
CA PRO A 254 -11.54 -6.85 6.79
C PRO A 254 -11.70 -5.58 7.64
N GLY A 255 -10.80 -4.61 7.49
CA GLY A 255 -10.92 -3.31 8.16
C GLY A 255 -12.22 -2.58 7.77
N VAL A 256 -12.53 -2.55 6.48
CA VAL A 256 -13.75 -1.91 5.95
C VAL A 256 -15.01 -2.61 6.45
N VAL A 257 -15.02 -3.95 6.49
CA VAL A 257 -16.15 -4.72 7.05
C VAL A 257 -16.37 -4.39 8.52
N THR A 258 -15.29 -4.22 9.29
CA THR A 258 -15.36 -3.83 10.70
C THR A 258 -15.98 -2.45 10.87
N LEU A 259 -15.56 -1.47 10.06
CA LEU A 259 -16.14 -0.13 10.06
C LEU A 259 -17.62 -0.15 9.67
N LEU A 260 -18.01 -0.95 8.66
CA LEU A 260 -19.41 -1.11 8.28
C LEU A 260 -20.25 -1.74 9.39
N LYS A 261 -19.72 -2.73 10.12
CA LYS A 261 -20.40 -3.31 11.29
C LYS A 261 -20.57 -2.28 12.41
N ALA A 262 -19.53 -1.51 12.71
CA ALA A 262 -19.60 -0.45 13.71
C ALA A 262 -20.65 0.61 13.34
N ALA A 263 -20.68 1.06 12.09
CA ALA A 263 -21.69 1.98 11.57
C ALA A 263 -23.12 1.43 11.72
N ALA A 264 -23.32 0.16 11.37
CA ALA A 264 -24.61 -0.51 11.51
C ALA A 264 -25.07 -0.63 12.98
N LEU A 265 -24.16 -0.95 13.90
CA LEU A 265 -24.47 -1.05 15.34
C LEU A 265 -24.88 0.31 15.93
N LEU A 266 -24.10 1.36 15.63
CA LEU A 266 -24.38 2.72 16.06
C LEU A 266 -25.78 3.17 15.62
N LYS A 267 -26.15 2.88 14.37
CA LYS A 267 -27.46 3.26 13.82
C LYS A 267 -28.63 2.43 14.35
N ARG A 268 -28.37 1.18 14.73
CA ARG A 268 -29.37 0.28 15.33
C ARG A 268 -29.54 0.51 16.84
N GLY A 269 -28.89 1.53 17.41
CA GLY A 269 -28.99 1.86 18.84
C GLY A 269 -28.34 0.83 19.75
N VAL A 270 -27.47 -0.02 19.22
CA VAL A 270 -26.68 -0.97 20.02
C VAL A 270 -25.44 -0.24 20.50
N VAL A 271 -25.44 0.18 21.76
CA VAL A 271 -24.27 0.75 22.43
C VAL A 271 -23.27 -0.39 22.63
N LEU A 272 -22.05 -0.22 22.11
CA LEU A 272 -20.90 -1.11 22.33
C LEU A 272 -20.31 -0.89 23.72
#